data_AF-S4NNJ4-F1
#
_entry.id   AF-S4NNJ4-F1
#
_cell.length_a   1.000
_cell.length_b   1.000
_cell.length_c   1.000
_cell.angle_alpha   90.00
_cell.angle_beta   90.00
_cell.angle_gamma   90.00
#
_symmetry.space_group_name_H-M   'P 1'
#
loop_
_entity.id
_entity.type
_entity.pdbx_description
1 polymer ?
#
loop_
_entity_poly.entity_id
_entity_poly.type
_entity_poly.pdbx_seq_one_letter_code
_entity_poly.pdbx_strand_id
1 'polypeptide(L)'
;MDFERASYGPPEWDLVSTAVKLTTTGAVSAEQYAAFCETYGTDVTEWEGYELFAGVREFRMTTYAAQHAATRPEWRGEAQYRVDCLRGRAGAPPWRWKGIM
;
A
#
# COMPACT_ATOMS: atom_id res chain seq x y z
N MET A 1 14.04 6.38 15.23
CA MET A 1 13.64 5.15 14.51
C MET A 1 12.32 4.68 15.09
N ASP A 2 11.46 4.11 14.26
CA ASP A 2 10.11 3.62 14.61
C ASP A 2 10.09 2.09 14.41
N PHE A 3 10.27 1.34 15.49
CA PHE A 3 10.34 -0.13 15.50
C PHE A 3 9.20 -0.79 16.29
N GLU A 4 8.17 -0.04 16.65
CA GLU A 4 7.04 -0.54 17.46
C GLU A 4 6.23 -1.66 16.77
N ARG A 5 6.43 -1.85 15.46
CA ARG A 5 5.81 -2.91 14.66
C ARG A 5 6.82 -3.89 14.04
N ALA A 6 8.07 -3.89 14.49
CA ALA A 6 9.06 -4.84 14.02
C ALA A 6 8.73 -6.25 14.52
N SER A 7 8.86 -7.25 13.65
CA SER A 7 8.59 -8.64 13.96
C SER A 7 9.44 -9.56 13.08
N TYR A 8 9.71 -10.77 13.55
CA TYR A 8 10.29 -11.82 12.70
C TYR A 8 9.27 -12.29 11.67
N GLY A 9 9.65 -12.30 10.39
CA GLY A 9 8.77 -12.66 9.30
C GLY A 9 9.49 -12.76 7.95
N PRO A 10 8.77 -13.14 6.89
CA PRO A 10 9.31 -13.21 5.54
C PRO A 10 9.72 -11.81 5.03
N PRO A 11 10.88 -11.67 4.35
CA PRO A 11 11.33 -10.38 3.83
C PRO A 11 10.32 -9.75 2.85
N GLU A 12 9.54 -10.56 2.16
CA GLU A 12 8.47 -10.13 1.25
C GLU A 12 7.47 -9.20 1.94
N TRP A 13 7.21 -9.40 3.25
CA TRP A 13 6.34 -8.51 4.03
C TRP A 13 6.83 -7.06 4.06
N ASP A 14 8.15 -6.86 4.09
CA ASP A 14 8.77 -5.55 4.07
C ASP A 14 8.82 -5.01 2.63
N LEU A 15 9.21 -5.83 1.66
CA LEU A 15 9.31 -5.44 0.24
C LEU A 15 7.97 -5.00 -0.35
N VAL A 16 6.87 -5.71 -0.06
CA VAL A 16 5.54 -5.36 -0.55
C VAL A 16 5.14 -3.94 -0.13
N SER A 17 5.59 -3.46 1.02
CA SER A 17 5.31 -2.08 1.45
C SER A 17 5.92 -1.04 0.50
N THR A 18 7.04 -1.35 -0.15
CA THR A 18 7.66 -0.48 -1.14
C THR A 18 6.93 -0.56 -2.49
N ALA A 19 6.55 -1.76 -2.92
CA ALA A 19 5.76 -1.95 -4.15
C ALA A 19 4.38 -1.28 -4.07
N VAL A 20 3.67 -1.40 -2.94
CA VAL A 20 2.38 -0.72 -2.70
C VAL A 20 2.51 0.81 -2.77
N LYS A 21 3.68 1.39 -2.47
CA LYS A 21 3.90 2.82 -2.65
C LYS A 21 3.97 3.23 -4.12
N LEU A 22 4.39 2.33 -5.02
CA LEU A 22 4.34 2.55 -6.46
C LEU A 22 2.91 2.38 -6.98
N THR A 23 2.26 1.26 -6.64
CA THR A 23 0.99 0.86 -7.26
C THR A 23 -0.23 1.55 -6.64
N THR A 24 -0.24 1.85 -5.35
CA THR A 24 -1.47 2.27 -4.65
C THR A 24 -1.45 3.72 -4.19
N THR A 25 -0.32 4.21 -3.69
CA THR A 25 -0.22 5.62 -3.25
C THR A 25 0.44 6.53 -4.28
N GLY A 26 1.32 5.97 -5.14
CA GLY A 26 2.18 6.76 -6.02
C GLY A 26 3.26 7.55 -5.27
N ALA A 27 3.56 7.20 -4.01
CA ALA A 27 4.60 7.84 -3.21
C ALA A 27 6.03 7.46 -3.65
N VAL A 28 6.16 6.41 -4.47
CA VAL A 28 7.41 5.97 -5.11
C VAL A 28 7.20 5.96 -6.62
N SER A 29 8.13 6.53 -7.38
CA SER A 29 8.08 6.50 -8.85
C SER A 29 8.53 5.14 -9.41
N ALA A 30 8.22 4.86 -10.67
CA ALA A 30 8.65 3.62 -11.32
C ALA A 30 10.18 3.51 -11.37
N GLU A 31 10.88 4.63 -11.61
CA GLU A 31 12.35 4.69 -11.63
C GLU A 31 12.95 4.41 -10.25
N GLN A 32 12.35 4.97 -9.19
CA GLN A 32 12.77 4.72 -7.81
C GLN A 32 12.54 3.26 -7.41
N TYR A 33 11.40 2.67 -7.83
CA TYR A 33 11.11 1.27 -7.57
C TYR A 33 12.05 0.33 -8.34
N ALA A 34 12.36 0.64 -9.60
CA ALA A 34 13.31 -0.13 -10.40
C ALA A 34 14.71 -0.12 -9.77
N ALA A 35 15.21 1.05 -9.35
CA ALA A 35 16.49 1.17 -8.66
C ALA A 35 16.52 0.43 -7.31
N PHE A 36 15.39 0.43 -6.60
CA PHE A 36 15.22 -0.36 -5.39
C PHE A 36 15.34 -1.87 -5.67
N CYS A 37 14.67 -2.37 -6.71
CA CYS A 37 14.72 -3.78 -7.09
C CYS A 37 16.13 -4.19 -7.54
N GLU A 38 16.82 -3.35 -8.32
CA GLU A 38 18.21 -3.58 -8.74
C GLU A 38 19.16 -3.67 -7.53
N THR A 39 19.00 -2.77 -6.57
CA THR A 39 19.86 -2.73 -5.37
C THR A 39 19.56 -3.87 -4.41
N TYR A 40 18.28 -4.19 -4.20
CA TYR A 40 17.86 -5.27 -3.31
C TYR A 40 18.09 -6.65 -3.92
N GLY A 41 18.04 -6.76 -5.25
CA GLY A 41 18.22 -8.00 -6.01
C GLY A 41 16.92 -8.80 -6.21
N THR A 42 15.75 -8.21 -5.98
CA THR A 42 14.45 -8.89 -6.14
C THR A 42 13.35 -7.87 -6.44
N ASP A 43 12.53 -8.15 -7.46
CA ASP A 43 11.22 -7.51 -7.63
C ASP A 43 10.16 -8.39 -6.95
N VAL A 44 9.62 -7.90 -5.82
CA VAL A 44 8.61 -8.66 -5.07
C VAL A 44 7.30 -8.82 -5.83
N THR A 45 7.04 -8.01 -6.88
CA THR A 45 5.81 -8.12 -7.68
C THR A 45 5.78 -9.38 -8.55
N GLU A 46 6.93 -10.00 -8.82
CA GLU A 46 7.04 -11.26 -9.56
C GLU A 46 6.79 -12.50 -8.68
N TRP A 47 6.73 -12.34 -7.35
CA TRP A 47 6.47 -13.42 -6.41
C TRP A 47 4.98 -13.78 -6.35
N GLU A 48 4.67 -15.08 -6.35
CA GLU A 48 3.29 -15.59 -6.38
C GLU A 48 2.40 -15.09 -5.23
N GLY A 49 2.99 -14.76 -4.07
CA GLY A 49 2.27 -14.26 -2.90
C GLY A 49 2.06 -12.75 -2.88
N TYR A 50 2.55 -12.01 -3.88
CA TYR A 50 2.53 -10.56 -3.92
C TYR A 50 1.11 -10.00 -3.78
N GLU A 51 0.19 -10.46 -4.61
CA GLU A 51 -1.20 -9.98 -4.63
C GLU A 51 -1.89 -10.14 -3.26
N LEU A 52 -1.62 -11.27 -2.58
CA LEU A 52 -2.15 -11.50 -1.24
C LEU A 52 -1.61 -10.49 -0.23
N PHE A 53 -0.29 -10.29 -0.21
CA PHE A 53 0.35 -9.41 0.76
C PHE A 53 0.05 -7.94 0.48
N ALA A 54 -0.01 -7.55 -0.80
CA ALA A 54 -0.43 -6.22 -1.22
C ALA A 54 -1.86 -5.95 -0.76
N GLY A 55 -2.79 -6.87 -1.00
CA GLY A 55 -4.17 -6.77 -0.52
C GLY A 55 -4.27 -6.60 1.00
N VAL A 56 -3.45 -7.31 1.80
CA VAL A 56 -3.42 -7.10 3.27
C VAL A 56 -2.94 -5.69 3.62
N ARG A 57 -1.89 -5.18 2.96
CA ARG A 57 -1.37 -3.81 3.21
C ARG A 57 -2.41 -2.75 2.85
N GLU A 58 -3.06 -2.90 1.71
CA GLU A 58 -4.09 -1.99 1.22
C GLU A 58 -5.35 -2.01 2.08
N PHE A 59 -5.75 -3.20 2.55
CA PHE A 59 -6.83 -3.35 3.51
C PHE A 59 -6.50 -2.62 4.82
N ARG A 60 -5.30 -2.81 5.37
CA ARG A 60 -4.83 -2.08 6.57
C ARG A 60 -4.84 -0.55 6.36
N MET A 61 -4.41 -0.08 5.19
CA MET A 61 -4.44 1.35 4.85
C MET A 61 -5.88 1.88 4.73
N THR A 62 -6.81 1.05 4.28
CA THR A 62 -8.24 1.38 4.18
C THR A 62 -8.89 1.45 5.56
N THR A 63 -8.61 0.49 6.45
CA THR A 63 -9.13 0.52 7.82
C THR A 63 -8.59 1.71 8.60
N TYR A 64 -7.32 2.07 8.41
CA TYR A 64 -6.74 3.29 8.96
C TYR A 64 -7.49 4.54 8.47
N ALA A 65 -7.81 4.61 7.17
CA ALA A 65 -8.59 5.70 6.61
C ALA A 65 -9.99 5.80 7.21
N ALA A 66 -10.67 4.66 7.37
CA ALA A 66 -12.00 4.60 7.96
C ALA A 66 -12.00 5.05 9.43
N GLN A 67 -10.97 4.69 10.21
CA GLN A 67 -10.81 5.14 11.60
C GLN A 67 -10.70 6.67 11.69
N HIS A 68 -9.91 7.30 10.82
CA HIS A 68 -9.81 8.77 10.76
C HIS A 68 -11.11 9.41 10.28
N ALA A 69 -11.73 8.87 9.23
CA ALA A 69 -12.98 9.38 8.69
C ALA A 69 -14.16 9.39 9.69
N ALA A 70 -14.08 8.54 10.74
CA ALA A 70 -15.07 8.51 11.82
C ALA A 70 -15.10 9.80 12.64
N THR A 71 -13.94 10.43 12.87
CA THR A 71 -13.82 11.67 13.67
C THR A 71 -13.49 12.90 12.83
N ARG A 72 -13.04 12.71 11.58
CA ARG A 72 -12.55 13.75 10.68
C ARG A 72 -13.26 13.68 9.32
N PRO A 73 -14.36 14.44 9.14
CA PRO A 73 -15.20 14.35 7.94
C PRO A 73 -14.46 14.59 6.62
N GLU A 74 -13.35 15.34 6.63
CA GLU A 74 -12.52 15.61 5.45
C GLU A 74 -11.96 14.33 4.80
N TRP A 75 -11.80 13.24 5.58
CA TRP A 75 -11.26 11.97 5.09
C TRP A 75 -12.31 10.98 4.60
N ARG A 76 -13.62 11.28 4.73
CA ARG A 76 -14.69 10.35 4.33
C ARG A 76 -14.65 10.01 2.84
N GLY A 77 -14.38 11.00 1.99
CA GLY A 77 -14.28 10.77 0.55
C GLY A 77 -13.12 9.84 0.19
N GLU A 78 -11.96 10.04 0.82
CA GLU A 78 -10.79 9.18 0.64
C GLU A 78 -11.06 7.76 1.17
N ALA A 79 -11.63 7.62 2.36
CA ALA A 79 -11.97 6.32 2.94
C ALA A 79 -12.95 5.53 2.04
N GLN A 80 -13.99 6.19 1.51
CA GLN A 80 -14.94 5.55 0.60
C GLN A 80 -14.25 5.15 -0.72
N TYR A 81 -13.40 6.02 -1.28
CA TYR A 81 -12.66 5.73 -2.50
C TYR A 81 -11.79 4.47 -2.37
N ARG A 82 -11.10 4.29 -1.22
CA ARG A 82 -10.31 3.08 -0.96
C ARG A 82 -11.15 1.81 -0.88
N VAL A 83 -12.33 1.89 -0.25
CA VAL A 83 -13.29 0.78 -0.25
C VAL A 83 -13.74 0.45 -1.67
N ASP A 84 -13.94 1.46 -2.51
CA ASP A 84 -14.33 1.26 -3.90
C ASP A 84 -13.21 0.63 -4.74
N CYS A 85 -11.96 1.05 -4.56
CA CYS A 85 -10.78 0.40 -5.12
C CYS A 85 -10.72 -1.10 -4.77
N LEU A 86 -10.78 -1.43 -3.47
CA LEU A 86 -10.70 -2.83 -3.00
C LEU A 86 -11.88 -3.70 -3.46
N ARG A 87 -13.04 -3.09 -3.74
CA ARG A 87 -14.22 -3.80 -4.27
C ARG A 87 -14.26 -3.85 -5.80
N GLY A 88 -13.22 -3.36 -6.49
CA GLY A 88 -13.17 -3.30 -7.95
C GLY A 88 -14.13 -2.28 -8.57
N ARG A 89 -14.65 -1.33 -7.79
CA ARG A 89 -15.57 -0.28 -8.25
C ARG A 89 -14.88 0.98 -8.77
N ALA A 90 -13.54 1.06 -8.63
CA ALA A 90 -12.73 2.20 -9.06
C ALA A 90 -11.62 1.83 -10.05
N GLY A 91 -11.79 0.71 -10.77
CA GLY A 91 -10.78 0.20 -11.71
C GLY A 91 -9.58 -0.47 -11.02
N ALA A 92 -8.71 -1.06 -11.83
CA ALA A 92 -7.48 -1.69 -11.37
C ALA A 92 -6.41 -0.66 -11.00
N PRO A 93 -5.45 -0.98 -10.10
CA PRO A 93 -4.28 -0.14 -9.87
C PRO A 93 -3.49 0.09 -11.18
N PRO A 94 -2.73 1.20 -11.29
CA PRO A 94 -2.27 1.99 -10.16
C PRO A 94 -3.26 3.06 -9.69
N TRP A 95 -3.53 3.08 -8.37
CA TRP A 95 -4.33 4.12 -7.72
C TRP A 95 -3.43 5.26 -7.19
N ARG A 96 -4.04 6.30 -6.63
CA ARG A 96 -3.37 7.48 -6.06
C ARG A 96 -3.99 7.87 -4.73
N TRP A 97 -3.96 6.93 -3.77
CA TRP A 97 -4.49 7.15 -2.43
C TRP A 97 -3.71 8.24 -1.70
N LYS A 98 -4.42 9.23 -1.16
CA LYS A 98 -3.81 10.38 -0.46
C LYS A 98 -3.30 9.97 0.92
N GLY A 99 -2.13 10.42 1.33
CA GLY A 99 -1.64 10.20 2.69
C GLY A 99 -2.61 10.80 3.72
N ILE A 100 -3.01 9.99 4.72
CA ILE A 100 -3.85 10.45 5.84
C ILE A 100 -2.92 10.82 6.97
N MET A 101 -2.83 12.12 7.26
CA MET A 101 -2.08 12.71 8.36
C MET A 101 -3.01 12.98 9.53
#